data_AF-A0A7Y2ZUG9-F1
#
_entry.id   AF-A0A7Y2ZUG9-F1
#
_cell.length_a   1.000
_cell.length_b   1.000
_cell.length_c   1.000
_cell.angle_alpha   90.00
_cell.angle_beta   90.00
_cell.angle_gamma   90.00
#
_symmetry.space_group_name_H-M   'P 1'
#
loop_
_entity.id
_entity.type
_entity.pdbx_description
1 polymer ?
#
loop_
_entity_poly.entity_id
_entity_poly.type
_entity_poly.pdbx_seq_one_letter_code
_entity_poly.pdbx_strand_id
1 'polypeptide(L)'
;IVLDEIKNDGLTSEGIDFGKKIPQHLNFLISAVAKYHDCEGKFTSNRTISLFGYKDDVKMAIISFNFLKVTIDNLANRDFKLYKNSGGTAHGISWKSSYRKGATKAVIATLRSEKEKEKQDQHSAGTSLMVVKQQAISKKFGNFRYKSSSYSYSDKNSYNKGYKEGSKIRLSKGIESNSRNLLR
;
A
#
# COMPACT_ATOMS: atom_id res chain seq x y z
N ILE A 1 -10.17 1.71 -34.13
CA ILE A 1 -11.61 1.89 -33.85
C ILE A 1 -12.01 1.33 -32.46
N VAL A 2 -11.40 0.24 -31.95
CA VAL A 2 -11.77 -0.32 -30.61
C VAL A 2 -11.12 0.39 -29.40
N LEU A 3 -10.18 1.34 -29.60
CA LEU A 3 -9.44 1.98 -28.50
C LEU A 3 -10.00 3.33 -28.03
N ASP A 4 -10.93 3.93 -28.77
CA ASP A 4 -11.50 5.25 -28.44
C ASP A 4 -12.76 5.15 -27.55
N GLU A 5 -13.27 3.94 -27.30
CA GLU A 5 -14.52 3.71 -26.56
C GLU A 5 -14.33 3.16 -25.13
N ILE A 6 -13.12 3.18 -24.56
CA ILE A 6 -13.02 3.17 -23.10
C ILE A 6 -13.43 4.57 -22.62
N LYS A 7 -14.74 4.81 -22.62
CA LYS A 7 -15.37 6.01 -22.07
C LYS A 7 -14.79 6.24 -20.67
N ASN A 8 -14.44 7.50 -20.40
CA ASN A 8 -13.93 8.00 -19.11
C ASN A 8 -14.84 7.73 -17.89
N ASP A 9 -15.97 7.04 -18.08
CA ASP A 9 -17.03 6.74 -17.11
C ASP A 9 -16.59 5.85 -15.95
N GLY A 10 -15.46 5.14 -16.08
CA GLY A 10 -14.93 4.28 -15.02
C GLY A 10 -13.82 4.89 -14.17
N LEU A 11 -13.20 6.00 -14.60
CA LEU A 11 -12.04 6.58 -13.91
C LEU A 11 -12.48 7.48 -12.76
N THR A 12 -11.96 7.24 -11.56
CA THR A 12 -12.27 7.99 -10.35
C THR A 12 -11.00 8.49 -9.64
N SER A 13 -11.20 9.40 -8.68
CA SER A 13 -10.19 9.75 -7.71
C SER A 13 -10.77 9.74 -6.30
N GLU A 14 -10.13 9.03 -5.37
CA GLU A 14 -10.56 8.96 -3.98
C GLU A 14 -9.42 9.36 -3.03
N GLY A 15 -9.72 10.26 -2.10
CA GLY A 15 -8.79 10.78 -1.12
C GLY A 15 -8.79 9.97 0.16
N ILE A 16 -7.60 9.59 0.64
CA ILE A 16 -7.41 9.02 1.97
C ILE A 16 -6.89 10.13 2.88
N ASP A 17 -7.74 10.60 3.80
CA ASP A 17 -7.35 11.57 4.83
C ASP A 17 -6.78 10.84 6.05
N PHE A 18 -5.58 11.25 6.46
CA PHE A 18 -4.88 10.72 7.62
C PHE A 18 -5.16 11.54 8.89
N GLY A 19 -5.85 12.68 8.78
CA GLY A 19 -6.16 13.63 9.87
C GLY A 19 -4.94 14.40 10.40
N LYS A 20 -3.74 13.88 10.19
CA LYS A 20 -2.45 14.41 10.64
C LYS A 20 -1.38 14.21 9.57
N LYS A 21 -0.18 14.73 9.83
CA LYS A 21 1.00 14.51 8.97
C LYS A 21 1.20 13.02 8.74
N ILE A 22 1.27 12.63 7.46
CA ILE A 22 1.33 11.23 7.05
C ILE A 22 2.64 10.61 7.53
N PRO A 23 2.59 9.54 8.34
CA PRO A 23 3.78 8.78 8.70
C PRO A 23 4.48 8.25 7.46
N GLN A 24 5.81 8.39 7.42
CA GLN A 24 6.59 8.06 6.24
C GLN A 24 6.35 6.62 5.73
N HIS A 25 6.26 5.63 6.63
CA HIS A 25 5.98 4.24 6.23
C HIS A 25 4.61 4.08 5.54
N LEU A 26 3.58 4.83 5.95
CA LEU A 26 2.26 4.78 5.31
C LEU A 26 2.28 5.41 3.91
N ASN A 27 3.10 6.44 3.68
CA ASN A 27 3.33 7.00 2.35
C ASN A 27 3.95 5.97 1.38
N PHE A 28 4.94 5.21 1.85
CA PHE A 28 5.52 4.12 1.04
C PHE A 28 4.53 2.99 0.81
N LEU A 29 3.74 2.64 1.84
CA LEU A 29 2.75 1.58 1.76
C LEU A 29 1.66 1.89 0.73
N ILE A 30 1.02 3.06 0.84
CA ILE A 30 -0.05 3.46 -0.07
C ILE A 30 0.44 3.56 -1.52
N SER A 31 1.65 4.07 -1.74
CA SER A 31 2.26 4.14 -3.08
C SER A 31 2.49 2.75 -3.68
N ALA A 32 2.87 1.76 -2.86
CA ALA A 32 3.05 0.39 -3.33
C ALA A 32 1.71 -0.31 -3.59
N VAL A 33 0.71 -0.07 -2.74
CA VAL A 33 -0.64 -0.62 -2.90
C VAL A 33 -1.32 -0.05 -4.15
N ALA A 34 -1.17 1.25 -4.42
CA ALA A 34 -1.68 1.87 -5.64
C ALA A 34 -1.13 1.15 -6.88
N LYS A 35 0.19 0.97 -6.95
CA LYS A 35 0.86 0.28 -8.07
C LYS A 35 0.49 -1.20 -8.19
N TYR A 36 0.21 -1.87 -7.07
CA TYR A 36 -0.24 -3.25 -7.08
C TYR A 36 -1.62 -3.39 -7.77
N HIS A 37 -2.51 -2.42 -7.53
CA HIS A 37 -3.86 -2.36 -8.11
C HIS A 37 -3.95 -1.45 -9.35
N ASP A 38 -2.87 -1.25 -10.12
CA ASP A 38 -2.88 -0.45 -11.36
C ASP A 38 -3.43 0.98 -11.22
N CYS A 39 -3.26 1.56 -10.02
CA CYS A 39 -3.62 2.92 -9.68
C CYS A 39 -2.39 3.81 -9.54
N GLU A 40 -2.64 5.11 -9.64
CA GLU A 40 -1.68 6.16 -9.39
C GLU A 40 -1.98 6.89 -8.08
N GLY A 41 -0.95 7.37 -7.38
CA GLY A 41 -1.09 8.07 -6.11
C GLY A 41 -0.34 9.40 -6.10
N LYS A 42 -1.00 10.48 -5.65
CA LYS A 42 -0.34 11.76 -5.39
C LYS A 42 -0.86 12.43 -4.12
N PHE A 43 0.02 13.22 -3.50
CA PHE A 43 -0.39 14.11 -2.41
C PHE A 43 -1.32 15.18 -2.96
N THR A 44 -2.50 15.32 -2.35
CA THR A 44 -3.39 16.45 -2.58
C THR A 44 -3.34 17.46 -1.44
N SER A 45 -2.84 17.05 -0.27
CA SER A 45 -2.47 17.93 0.84
C SER A 45 -1.36 17.30 1.69
N ASN A 46 -0.87 18.00 2.71
CA ASN A 46 0.07 17.44 3.69
C ASN A 46 -0.49 16.27 4.54
N ARG A 47 -1.80 16.03 4.45
CA ARG A 47 -2.54 15.03 5.24
C ARG A 47 -3.35 14.06 4.37
N THR A 48 -3.38 14.29 3.06
CA THR A 48 -4.24 13.55 2.12
C THR A 48 -3.44 13.04 0.95
N ILE A 49 -3.55 11.75 0.69
CA ILE A 49 -3.09 11.12 -0.55
C ILE A 49 -4.32 10.68 -1.31
N SER A 50 -4.43 11.12 -2.57
CA SER A 50 -5.50 10.67 -3.45
C SER A 50 -4.98 9.59 -4.38
N LEU A 51 -5.83 8.58 -4.60
CA LEU A 51 -5.62 7.51 -5.56
C LEU A 51 -6.42 7.81 -6.83
N PHE A 52 -5.85 7.51 -7.98
CA PHE A 52 -6.40 7.77 -9.31
C PHE A 52 -6.34 6.49 -10.12
N GLY A 53 -7.47 6.07 -10.67
CA GLY A 53 -7.57 4.77 -11.34
C GLY A 53 -8.99 4.47 -11.76
N TYR A 54 -9.23 3.24 -12.21
CA TYR A 54 -10.59 2.76 -12.41
C TYR A 54 -11.27 2.54 -11.06
N LYS A 55 -12.59 2.71 -11.00
CA LYS A 55 -13.38 2.68 -9.77
C LYS A 55 -13.12 1.44 -8.91
N ASP A 56 -13.12 0.26 -9.52
CA ASP A 56 -12.90 -0.99 -8.80
C ASP A 56 -11.45 -1.13 -8.34
N ASP A 57 -10.49 -0.73 -9.17
CA ASP A 57 -9.06 -0.72 -8.84
C ASP A 57 -8.78 0.21 -7.63
N VAL A 58 -9.35 1.42 -7.63
CA VAL A 58 -9.23 2.40 -6.53
C VAL A 58 -9.86 1.86 -5.25
N LYS A 59 -11.05 1.27 -5.35
CA LYS A 59 -11.73 0.64 -4.21
C LYS A 59 -10.89 -0.50 -3.61
N MET A 60 -10.33 -1.37 -4.46
CA MET A 60 -9.48 -2.48 -4.03
C MET A 60 -8.16 -1.99 -3.41
N ALA A 61 -7.59 -0.90 -3.94
CA ALA A 61 -6.42 -0.25 -3.37
C ALA A 61 -6.70 0.30 -1.97
N ILE A 62 -7.83 0.97 -1.75
CA ILE A 62 -8.22 1.50 -0.43
C ILE A 62 -8.44 0.37 0.57
N ILE A 63 -9.18 -0.68 0.19
CA ILE A 63 -9.45 -1.85 1.03
C ILE A 63 -8.13 -2.50 1.44
N SER A 64 -7.25 -2.73 0.47
CA SER A 64 -5.94 -3.36 0.67
C SER A 64 -5.04 -2.50 1.56
N PHE A 65 -5.01 -1.18 1.34
CA PHE A 65 -4.25 -0.24 2.15
C PHE A 65 -4.72 -0.24 3.62
N ASN A 66 -6.04 -0.17 3.84
CA ASN A 66 -6.61 -0.17 5.19
C ASN A 66 -6.34 -1.49 5.93
N PHE A 67 -6.50 -2.62 5.24
CA PHE A 67 -6.16 -3.94 5.79
C PHE A 67 -4.68 -4.01 6.20
N LEU A 68 -3.76 -3.63 5.31
CA LEU A 68 -2.32 -3.68 5.59
C LEU A 68 -1.92 -2.73 6.71
N LYS A 69 -2.46 -1.50 6.71
CA LYS A 69 -2.23 -0.51 7.78
C LYS A 69 -2.63 -1.06 9.14
N VAL A 70 -3.87 -1.58 9.26
CA VAL A 70 -4.38 -2.15 10.52
C VAL A 70 -3.57 -3.37 10.94
N THR A 71 -3.23 -4.25 10.00
CA THR A 71 -2.44 -5.45 10.27
C THR A 71 -1.04 -5.10 10.80
N ILE A 72 -0.35 -4.15 10.16
CA ILE A 72 0.97 -3.69 10.60
C ILE A 72 0.89 -3.04 11.98
N ASP A 73 -0.12 -2.21 12.25
CA ASP A 73 -0.31 -1.60 13.57
C ASP A 73 -0.60 -2.63 14.66
N ASN A 74 -1.43 -3.65 14.36
CA ASN A 74 -1.73 -4.73 15.29
C ASN A 74 -0.49 -5.56 15.62
N LEU A 75 0.31 -5.93 14.62
CA LEU A 75 1.58 -6.63 14.81
C LEU A 75 2.56 -5.81 15.66
N ALA A 76 2.72 -4.52 15.35
CA ALA A 76 3.59 -3.63 16.11
C ALA A 76 3.14 -3.50 17.58
N ASN A 77 1.83 -3.40 17.82
CA ASN A 77 1.29 -3.30 19.17
C ASN A 77 1.42 -4.61 19.96
N ARG A 78 1.14 -5.76 19.33
CA ARG A 78 1.33 -7.09 19.93
C ARG A 78 2.78 -7.29 20.36
N ASP A 79 3.72 -7.08 19.45
CA ASP A 79 5.13 -7.37 19.71
C ASP A 79 5.77 -6.34 20.65
N PHE A 80 5.27 -5.10 20.66
CA PHE A 80 5.70 -4.10 21.63
C PHE A 80 5.30 -4.45 23.06
N LYS A 81 4.09 -5.04 23.26
CA LYS A 81 3.68 -5.51 24.60
C LYS A 81 4.66 -6.56 25.14
N LEU A 82 5.09 -7.50 24.29
CA LEU A 82 6.08 -8.52 24.66
C LEU A 82 7.44 -7.89 24.98
N TYR A 83 7.89 -6.92 24.17
CA TYR A 83 9.15 -6.19 24.40
C TYR A 83 9.15 -5.38 25.70
N LYS A 84 8.03 -4.69 26.00
CA LYS A 84 7.88 -3.92 27.24
C LYS A 84 7.99 -4.84 28.47
N ASN A 85 7.43 -6.04 28.39
CA ASN A 85 7.46 -7.02 29.48
C ASN A 85 8.84 -7.68 29.66
N SER A 86 9.74 -7.59 28.68
CA SER A 86 11.09 -8.16 28.73
C SER A 86 12.18 -7.14 29.11
N GLY A 87 11.84 -6.10 29.87
CA GLY A 87 12.80 -5.07 30.33
C GLY A 87 13.06 -3.93 29.34
N GLY A 88 12.29 -3.82 28.26
CA GLY A 88 12.35 -2.68 27.35
C GLY A 88 11.78 -1.39 27.96
N THR A 89 12.27 -0.22 27.53
CA THR A 89 11.78 1.06 28.08
C THR A 89 10.35 1.37 27.60
N ALA A 90 9.53 1.93 28.50
CA ALA A 90 8.14 2.28 28.23
C ALA A 90 7.97 3.32 27.09
N HIS A 91 9.03 4.06 26.74
CA HIS A 91 9.05 5.13 25.74
C HIS A 91 9.35 4.66 24.30
N GLY A 92 9.12 3.39 23.96
CA GLY A 92 9.50 2.77 22.66
C GLY A 92 8.74 3.25 21.41
N ILE A 93 8.55 4.56 21.24
CA ILE A 93 8.09 5.21 20.01
C ILE A 93 9.08 4.91 18.87
N SER A 94 10.39 4.99 19.15
CA SER A 94 11.47 4.63 18.22
C SER A 94 11.39 3.16 17.79
N TRP A 95 11.10 2.27 18.75
CA TRP A 95 10.87 0.85 18.53
C TRP A 95 9.68 0.64 17.59
N LYS A 96 8.47 1.10 17.96
CA LYS A 96 7.27 0.92 17.11
C LYS A 96 7.43 1.56 15.73
N SER A 97 8.10 2.70 15.63
CA SER A 97 8.39 3.36 14.36
C SER A 97 9.30 2.49 13.47
N SER A 98 10.39 1.95 14.03
CA SER A 98 11.31 1.07 13.33
C SER A 98 10.65 -0.27 12.95
N TYR A 99 9.81 -0.83 13.83
CA TYR A 99 9.00 -2.02 13.55
C TYR A 99 8.11 -1.83 12.32
N ARG A 100 7.27 -0.77 12.33
CA ARG A 100 6.33 -0.50 11.22
C ARG A 100 7.06 -0.28 9.90
N LYS A 101 8.21 0.39 9.96
CA LYS A 101 9.13 0.58 8.83
C LYS A 101 9.64 -0.75 8.27
N GLY A 102 10.06 -1.68 9.12
CA GLY A 102 10.47 -3.03 8.71
C GLY A 102 9.32 -3.82 8.09
N ALA A 103 8.17 -3.86 8.77
CA ALA A 103 6.99 -4.58 8.31
C ALA A 103 6.49 -4.05 6.95
N THR A 104 6.43 -2.73 6.81
CA THR A 104 6.08 -2.07 5.55
C THR A 104 7.05 -2.45 4.43
N LYS A 105 8.37 -2.49 4.71
CA LYS A 105 9.37 -2.86 3.69
C LYS A 105 9.13 -4.27 3.17
N ALA A 106 8.85 -5.22 4.07
CA ALA A 106 8.58 -6.60 3.71
C ALA A 106 7.30 -6.73 2.87
N VAL A 107 6.21 -6.07 3.28
CA VAL A 107 4.95 -6.02 2.51
C VAL A 107 5.19 -5.46 1.11
N ILE A 108 5.90 -4.33 0.99
CA ILE A 108 6.21 -3.73 -0.32
C ILE A 108 7.00 -4.70 -1.20
N ALA A 109 7.95 -5.44 -0.63
CA ALA A 109 8.71 -6.44 -1.37
C ALA A 109 7.81 -7.58 -1.88
N THR A 110 6.87 -8.05 -1.05
CA THR A 110 5.87 -9.05 -1.43
C THR A 110 4.97 -8.56 -2.55
N LEU A 111 4.35 -7.37 -2.41
CA LEU A 111 3.46 -6.81 -3.44
C LEU A 111 4.17 -6.64 -4.79
N ARG A 112 5.42 -6.19 -4.77
CA ARG A 112 6.23 -6.06 -5.99
C ARG A 112 6.52 -7.41 -6.62
N SER A 113 6.88 -8.40 -5.82
CA SER A 113 7.15 -9.75 -6.33
C SER A 113 5.90 -10.39 -6.91
N GLU A 114 4.73 -10.21 -6.27
CA GLU A 114 3.45 -10.73 -6.77
C GLU A 114 3.06 -10.03 -8.08
N LYS A 115 3.15 -8.70 -8.15
CA LYS A 115 2.88 -7.94 -9.37
C LYS A 115 3.81 -8.30 -10.52
N GLU A 116 5.07 -8.58 -10.23
CA GLU A 116 6.04 -8.98 -11.26
C GLU A 116 5.77 -10.38 -11.78
N LYS A 117 5.36 -11.32 -10.92
CA LYS A 117 4.90 -12.65 -11.34
C LYS A 117 3.67 -12.56 -12.22
N GLU A 118 2.68 -11.75 -11.86
CA GLU A 118 1.49 -11.50 -12.69
C GLU A 118 1.86 -11.01 -14.10
N LYS A 119 2.87 -10.14 -14.22
CA LYS A 119 3.35 -9.68 -15.54
C LYS A 119 4.07 -10.77 -16.34
N GLN A 120 4.80 -11.65 -15.66
CA GLN A 120 5.51 -12.76 -16.32
C GLN A 120 4.53 -13.83 -16.81
N ASP A 121 3.53 -14.15 -16.01
CA ASP A 121 2.51 -15.16 -16.33
C ASP A 121 1.53 -14.65 -17.41
N GLN A 122 1.33 -13.33 -17.51
CA GLN A 122 0.50 -12.70 -18.54
C GLN A 122 1.33 -12.32 -19.79
N HIS A 123 1.55 -13.28 -20.70
CA HIS A 123 2.12 -12.99 -22.02
C HIS A 123 1.33 -11.91 -22.78
N SER A 124 2.08 -11.02 -23.47
CA SER A 124 1.75 -9.86 -24.35
C SER A 124 0.48 -9.04 -24.05
N ALA A 125 -0.72 -9.65 -24.02
CA ALA A 125 -2.00 -8.96 -23.90
C ALA A 125 -2.24 -8.31 -22.52
N GLY A 126 -1.84 -8.96 -21.42
CA GLY A 126 -2.03 -8.41 -20.06
C GLY A 126 -1.17 -7.18 -19.79
N THR A 127 0.08 -7.20 -20.29
CA THR A 127 0.97 -6.03 -20.23
C THR A 127 0.42 -4.86 -21.07
N SER A 128 -0.17 -5.13 -22.23
CA SER A 128 -0.84 -4.10 -23.04
C SER A 128 -2.00 -3.44 -22.30
N LEU A 129 -2.82 -4.21 -21.57
CA LEU A 129 -3.95 -3.65 -20.82
C LEU A 129 -3.50 -2.72 -19.67
N MET A 130 -2.48 -3.11 -18.90
CA MET A 130 -1.90 -2.25 -17.86
C MET A 130 -1.41 -0.92 -18.42
N VAL A 131 -0.71 -0.96 -19.56
CA VAL A 131 -0.22 0.26 -20.25
C VAL A 131 -1.37 1.14 -20.71
N VAL A 132 -2.43 0.55 -21.27
CA VAL A 132 -3.64 1.29 -21.69
C VAL A 132 -4.33 1.94 -20.49
N LYS A 133 -4.50 1.22 -19.36
CA LYS A 133 -5.05 1.80 -18.13
C LYS A 133 -4.23 2.99 -17.66
N GLN A 134 -2.90 2.84 -17.63
CA GLN A 134 -1.96 3.88 -17.21
C GLN A 134 -2.06 5.15 -18.09
N GLN A 135 -2.17 4.95 -19.41
CA GLN A 135 -2.34 6.05 -20.38
C GLN A 135 -3.67 6.76 -20.18
N ALA A 136 -4.76 6.02 -19.94
CA ALA A 136 -6.08 6.60 -19.68
C ALA A 136 -6.09 7.44 -18.39
N ILE A 137 -5.48 6.92 -17.31
CA ILE A 137 -5.28 7.66 -16.05
C ILE A 137 -4.48 8.95 -16.31
N SER A 138 -3.38 8.86 -17.06
CA SER A 138 -2.52 10.01 -17.34
C SER A 138 -3.20 11.05 -18.23
N LYS A 139 -4.01 10.61 -19.21
CA LYS A 139 -4.82 11.48 -20.07
C LYS A 139 -5.88 12.26 -19.28
N LYS A 140 -6.52 11.63 -18.28
CA LYS A 140 -7.57 12.27 -17.46
C LYS A 140 -7.02 13.12 -16.32
N PHE A 141 -5.98 12.65 -15.62
CA PHE A 141 -5.52 13.24 -14.35
C PHE A 141 -4.12 13.86 -14.40
N GLY A 142 -3.46 13.83 -15.56
CA GLY A 142 -2.11 14.33 -15.78
C GLY A 142 -1.03 13.31 -15.45
N ASN A 143 0.23 13.72 -15.61
CA ASN A 143 1.38 12.85 -15.37
C ASN A 143 1.71 12.72 -13.88
N PHE A 144 2.09 11.51 -13.47
CA PHE A 144 2.48 11.20 -12.10
C PHE A 144 4.01 11.05 -12.01
N ARG A 145 4.62 11.75 -11.05
CA ARG A 145 6.07 11.70 -10.80
C ARG A 145 6.34 11.21 -9.38
N TYR A 146 7.05 10.10 -9.28
CA TYR A 146 7.48 9.53 -8.01
C TYR A 146 8.94 9.92 -7.72
N LYS A 147 9.18 10.56 -6.56
CA LYS A 147 10.55 10.78 -6.09
C LYS A 147 11.07 9.50 -5.43
N SER A 148 12.27 9.08 -5.80
CA SER A 148 13.00 8.05 -5.06
C SER A 148 13.26 8.58 -3.65
N SER A 149 12.75 7.89 -2.65
CA SER A 149 12.97 8.24 -1.25
C SER A 149 13.30 6.98 -0.47
N SER A 150 14.17 7.14 0.52
CA SER A 150 14.48 6.12 1.53
C SER A 150 14.04 6.63 2.90
N TYR A 151 13.97 5.72 3.86
CA TYR A 151 13.76 6.08 5.25
C TYR A 151 14.80 5.41 6.14
N SER A 152 15.31 6.16 7.11
CA SER A 152 16.14 5.62 8.17
C SER A 152 15.28 4.92 9.23
N TYR A 153 15.87 4.00 9.98
CA TYR A 153 15.30 3.42 11.19
C TYR A 153 16.31 3.60 12.33
N SER A 154 15.81 3.73 13.56
CA SER A 154 16.65 3.98 14.74
C SER A 154 16.92 2.71 15.55
N ASP A 155 16.08 1.68 15.40
CA ASP A 155 16.24 0.40 16.09
C ASP A 155 16.29 -0.74 15.06
N LYS A 156 17.50 -1.29 14.86
CA LYS A 156 17.75 -2.39 13.92
C LYS A 156 17.02 -3.68 14.30
N ASN A 157 16.96 -3.99 15.60
CA ASN A 157 16.33 -5.22 16.09
C ASN A 157 14.81 -5.17 15.87
N SER A 158 14.21 -4.04 16.23
CA SER A 158 12.80 -3.79 15.99
C SER A 158 12.47 -3.78 14.50
N TYR A 159 13.31 -3.16 13.68
CA TYR A 159 13.15 -3.15 12.23
C TYR A 159 13.18 -4.57 11.64
N ASN A 160 14.19 -5.36 12.01
CA ASN A 160 14.33 -6.74 11.54
C ASN A 160 13.16 -7.63 11.98
N LYS A 161 12.69 -7.47 13.22
CA LYS A 161 11.50 -8.17 13.72
C LYS A 161 10.25 -7.79 12.91
N GLY A 162 10.06 -6.48 12.69
CA GLY A 162 8.98 -5.98 11.85
C GLY A 162 9.05 -6.56 10.43
N TYR A 163 10.23 -6.60 9.81
CA TYR A 163 10.43 -7.19 8.49
C TYR A 163 10.05 -8.67 8.45
N LYS A 164 10.52 -9.46 9.44
CA LYS A 164 10.22 -10.90 9.55
C LYS A 164 8.73 -11.19 9.73
N GLU A 165 8.02 -10.38 10.51
CA GLU A 165 6.56 -10.55 10.70
C GLU A 165 5.79 -10.03 9.49
N GLY A 166 6.23 -8.92 8.90
CA GLY A 166 5.62 -8.34 7.70
C GLY A 166 5.68 -9.26 6.49
N SER A 167 6.76 -10.05 6.33
CA SER A 167 6.89 -11.01 5.21
C SER A 167 5.90 -12.18 5.27
N LYS A 168 5.23 -12.36 6.41
CA LYS A 168 4.17 -13.37 6.60
C LYS A 168 2.78 -12.84 6.25
N ILE A 169 2.63 -11.52 6.07
CA ILE A 169 1.36 -10.93 5.67
C ILE A 169 1.05 -11.38 4.23
N ARG A 170 -0.21 -11.74 3.99
CA ARG A 170 -0.73 -12.15 2.67
C ARG A 170 -2.00 -11.36 2.40
N LEU A 171 -2.08 -10.71 1.24
CA LEU A 171 -3.27 -9.91 0.86
C LEU A 171 -4.50 -10.78 0.64
N SER A 172 -4.35 -11.98 0.05
CA SER A 172 -5.44 -12.91 -0.23
C SER A 172 -6.30 -13.20 1.02
N LYS A 173 -5.66 -13.42 2.17
CA LYS A 173 -6.34 -13.65 3.46
C LYS A 173 -7.12 -12.43 3.99
N GLY A 174 -6.70 -11.22 3.61
CA GLY A 174 -7.32 -9.97 4.08
C GLY A 174 -8.58 -9.59 3.32
N ILE A 175 -8.59 -9.85 2.00
CA ILE A 175 -9.72 -9.55 1.12
C ILE A 175 -10.94 -10.42 1.50
N GLU A 176 -10.73 -11.73 1.72
CA GLU A 176 -11.80 -12.67 2.15
C GLU A 176 -12.47 -12.26 3.47
N SER A 177 -11.72 -11.68 4.40
CA SER A 177 -12.23 -11.27 5.71
C SER A 177 -13.10 -10.00 5.62
N ASN A 178 -12.75 -9.06 4.73
CA ASN A 178 -13.55 -7.85 4.48
C ASN A 178 -14.81 -8.13 3.66
N SER A 179 -14.78 -9.09 2.72
CA SER A 179 -15.96 -9.53 1.97
C SER A 179 -17.08 -10.02 2.89
N ARG A 180 -16.75 -10.67 4.01
CA ARG A 180 -17.72 -11.14 5.01
C ARG A 180 -18.35 -10.02 5.85
N ASN A 181 -17.65 -8.89 6.02
CA ASN A 181 -18.16 -7.73 6.76
C ASN A 181 -18.99 -6.78 5.88
N LEU A 182 -18.88 -6.87 4.55
CA LEU A 182 -19.70 -6.10 3.59
C LEU A 182 -21.01 -6.80 3.22
N LEU A 183 -21.21 -8.06 3.64
CA LEU A 183 -22.42 -8.86 3.45
C LEU A 183 -23.27 -8.96 4.74
N ARG A 184 -22.99 -8.10 5.71
CA ARG A 184 -23.79 -7.89 6.93
C ARG A 184 -24.25 -6.44 6.97
#